data_AF-A0A726IE28-F1
#
_entry.id   AF-A0A726IE28-F1
#
_cell.length_a   1.000
_cell.length_b   1.000
_cell.length_c   1.000
_cell.angle_alpha   90.00
_cell.angle_beta   90.00
_cell.angle_gamma   90.00
#
_symmetry.space_group_name_H-M   'P 1'
#
loop_
_entity.id
_entity.type
_entity.pdbx_description
1 polymer ?
#
loop_
_entity_poly.entity_id
_entity_poly.type
_entity_poly.pdbx_seq_one_letter_code
_entity_poly.pdbx_strand_id
1 'polypeptide(L)'
;TPSLRNMVYLKPIEAMQVTVQIIFWLWGVVVLCYIVFFLADYSYQRYELMKNLKMSHEEVKKEIKEMEGNEEIKRHRHSLHQEIQSGSLAVMVKKSSAVIKNPTHLAICIYYNEDTTPLPKVVAKGADYQALKIIEIAEKEGVPVIENIPLARGLNKDIAIGQYITPPFFHAISEILAMIKIRG
;
A
#
# COMPACT_ATOMS: atom_id res chain seq x y z
N THR A 1 38.11 -25.02 -69.06
CA THR A 1 36.65 -25.19 -68.86
C THR A 1 36.25 -26.53 -69.45
N PRO A 2 35.90 -27.54 -68.64
CA PRO A 2 35.47 -28.83 -69.19
C PRO A 2 34.07 -28.61 -69.77
N SER A 3 34.00 -28.56 -71.10
CA SER A 3 32.76 -28.35 -71.84
C SER A 3 31.96 -29.65 -71.90
N LEU A 4 30.68 -29.58 -71.52
CA LEU A 4 29.69 -30.68 -71.56
C LEU A 4 29.59 -31.39 -72.92
N ARG A 5 30.15 -30.78 -73.98
CA ARG A 5 30.12 -31.26 -75.36
C ARG A 5 31.05 -32.44 -75.64
N ASN A 6 32.10 -32.65 -74.84
CA ASN A 6 33.14 -33.66 -75.10
C ASN A 6 33.01 -34.95 -74.26
N MET A 7 31.97 -35.08 -73.42
CA MET A 7 31.79 -36.25 -72.54
C MET A 7 31.46 -37.56 -73.28
N VAL A 8 31.08 -37.50 -74.55
CA VAL A 8 30.66 -38.67 -75.34
C VAL A 8 31.87 -39.51 -75.83
N TYR A 9 33.11 -38.98 -75.78
CA TYR A 9 34.28 -39.63 -76.39
C TYR A 9 35.48 -39.86 -75.45
N LEU A 10 35.32 -39.70 -74.13
CA LEU A 10 36.43 -39.81 -73.15
C LEU A 10 36.48 -41.17 -72.44
N LYS A 11 37.68 -41.62 -72.07
CA LYS A 11 37.91 -42.87 -71.33
C LYS A 11 37.15 -42.85 -69.98
N PRO A 12 36.62 -43.98 -69.49
CA PRO A 12 35.76 -44.04 -68.28
C PRO A 12 36.35 -43.37 -67.03
N ILE A 13 37.68 -43.42 -66.87
CA ILE A 13 38.40 -42.83 -65.73
C ILE A 13 38.39 -41.30 -65.75
N GLU A 14 38.52 -40.68 -66.92
CA GLU A 14 38.53 -39.21 -67.05
C GLU A 14 37.11 -38.63 -66.88
N ALA A 15 36.09 -39.37 -67.37
CA ALA A 15 34.69 -39.01 -67.15
C ALA A 15 34.32 -38.99 -65.65
N MET A 16 34.85 -39.93 -64.86
CA MET A 16 34.59 -40.01 -63.41
C MET A 16 35.23 -38.84 -62.63
N GLN A 17 36.36 -38.31 -63.08
CA GLN A 17 36.98 -37.15 -62.43
C GLN A 17 36.19 -35.85 -62.68
N VAL A 18 35.70 -35.66 -63.91
CA VAL A 18 34.92 -34.46 -64.26
C VAL A 18 33.55 -34.46 -63.55
N THR A 19 32.90 -35.62 -63.42
CA THR A 19 31.61 -35.70 -62.69
C THR A 19 31.77 -35.37 -61.21
N VAL A 20 32.81 -35.89 -60.55
CA VAL A 20 33.10 -35.56 -59.14
C VAL A 20 33.39 -34.06 -58.96
N GLN A 21 34.13 -33.46 -59.89
CA GLN A 21 34.43 -32.02 -59.84
C GLN A 21 33.16 -31.16 -60.00
N ILE A 22 32.24 -31.54 -60.90
CA ILE A 22 30.97 -30.83 -61.08
C ILE A 22 30.09 -30.97 -59.84
N ILE A 23 30.02 -32.17 -59.25
CA ILE A 23 29.27 -32.41 -58.01
C ILE A 23 29.82 -31.54 -56.88
N PHE A 24 31.14 -31.48 -56.71
CA PHE A 24 31.76 -30.66 -55.66
C PHE A 24 31.47 -29.15 -55.86
N TRP A 25 31.49 -28.67 -57.10
CA TRP A 25 31.15 -27.28 -57.41
C TRP A 25 29.67 -26.96 -57.13
N LEU A 26 28.76 -27.86 -57.52
CA LEU A 26 27.33 -27.72 -57.21
C LEU A 26 27.08 -27.71 -55.70
N TRP A 27 27.75 -28.59 -54.94
CA TRP A 27 27.69 -28.59 -53.48
C TRP A 27 28.20 -27.27 -52.88
N GLY A 28 29.28 -26.70 -53.42
CA GLY A 28 29.80 -25.40 -52.99
C GLY A 28 28.77 -24.27 -53.17
N VAL A 29 28.07 -24.24 -54.31
CA VAL A 29 27.01 -23.25 -54.58
C VAL A 29 25.83 -23.43 -53.62
N VAL A 30 25.41 -24.67 -53.38
CA VAL A 30 24.31 -24.97 -52.44
C VAL A 30 24.67 -24.51 -51.02
N VAL A 31 25.86 -24.82 -50.53
CA VAL A 31 26.34 -24.40 -49.21
C VAL A 31 26.41 -22.88 -49.10
N LEU A 32 26.90 -22.19 -50.14
CA LEU A 32 26.93 -20.73 -50.18
C LEU A 32 25.51 -20.14 -50.08
N CYS A 33 24.55 -20.68 -50.84
CA CYS A 33 23.15 -20.25 -50.76
C CYS A 33 22.59 -20.45 -49.35
N TYR A 34 22.84 -21.60 -48.71
CA TYR A 34 22.39 -21.85 -47.34
C TYR A 34 22.99 -20.87 -46.33
N ILE A 35 24.28 -20.53 -46.47
CA ILE A 35 24.93 -19.54 -45.61
C ILE A 35 24.25 -18.18 -45.75
N VAL A 36 23.95 -17.75 -46.98
CA VAL A 36 23.27 -16.47 -47.24
C VAL A 36 21.87 -16.45 -46.64
N PHE A 37 21.08 -17.52 -46.83
CA PHE A 37 19.75 -17.65 -46.24
C PHE A 37 19.81 -17.63 -44.71
N PHE A 38 20.74 -18.37 -44.10
CA PHE A 38 20.92 -18.40 -42.66
C PHE A 38 21.28 -17.01 -42.09
N LEU A 39 22.19 -16.28 -42.75
CA LEU A 39 22.55 -14.91 -42.35
C LEU A 39 21.36 -13.94 -42.44
N ALA A 40 20.56 -14.05 -43.50
CA ALA A 40 19.37 -13.23 -43.67
C ALA A 40 18.34 -13.51 -42.56
N ASP A 41 17.99 -14.78 -42.34
CA ASP A 41 17.03 -15.19 -41.32
C ASP A 41 17.48 -14.81 -39.91
N TYR A 42 18.76 -15.01 -39.59
CA TYR A 42 19.33 -14.63 -38.30
C TYR A 42 19.27 -13.11 -38.05
N SER A 43 19.56 -12.31 -39.09
CA SER A 43 19.49 -10.84 -38.98
C SER A 43 18.06 -10.36 -38.71
N TYR A 44 17.08 -10.98 -39.37
CA TYR A 44 15.66 -10.65 -39.21
C TYR A 44 15.17 -10.99 -37.81
N GLN A 45 15.44 -12.22 -37.34
CA GLN A 45 15.07 -12.65 -35.99
C GLN A 45 15.68 -11.74 -34.93
N ARG A 46 16.96 -11.37 -35.06
CA ARG A 46 17.62 -10.50 -34.07
C ARG A 46 17.00 -9.10 -34.05
N TYR A 47 16.63 -8.55 -35.21
CA TYR A 47 15.94 -7.26 -35.28
C TYR A 47 14.57 -7.31 -34.61
N GLU A 48 13.78 -8.33 -34.88
CA GLU A 48 12.44 -8.52 -34.29
C GLU A 48 12.51 -8.73 -32.77
N LEU A 49 13.48 -9.51 -32.29
CA LEU A 49 13.69 -9.76 -30.87
C LEU A 49 14.10 -8.48 -30.13
N MET A 50 14.98 -7.66 -30.72
CA MET A 50 15.32 -6.34 -30.18
C MET A 50 14.16 -5.34 -30.25
N LYS A 51 13.24 -5.49 -31.20
CA LYS A 51 12.03 -4.67 -31.30
C LYS A 51 11.01 -5.06 -30.23
N ASN A 52 10.84 -6.35 -29.97
CA ASN A 52 9.89 -6.87 -28.99
C ASN A 52 10.37 -6.70 -27.53
N LEU A 53 11.70 -6.69 -27.29
CA LEU A 53 12.26 -6.44 -25.96
C LEU A 53 12.27 -4.95 -25.56
N LYS A 54 11.99 -4.04 -26.49
CA LYS A 54 11.76 -2.63 -26.14
C LYS A 54 10.34 -2.52 -25.64
N MET A 55 10.16 -2.33 -24.33
CA MET A 55 8.87 -1.90 -23.78
C MET A 55 8.36 -0.73 -24.62
N SER A 56 7.10 -0.82 -25.04
CA SER A 56 6.44 0.28 -25.71
C SER A 56 6.47 1.50 -24.79
N HIS A 57 6.73 2.69 -25.32
CA HIS A 57 6.57 3.93 -24.55
C HIS A 57 5.16 4.03 -23.91
N GLU A 58 4.17 3.36 -24.50
CA GLU A 58 2.82 3.23 -23.94
C GLU A 58 2.74 2.26 -22.75
N GLU A 59 3.56 1.20 -22.72
CA GLU A 59 3.64 0.26 -21.59
C GLU A 59 4.31 0.92 -20.38
N VAL A 60 5.42 1.64 -20.58
CA VAL A 60 6.07 2.41 -19.50
C VAL A 60 5.13 3.48 -18.92
N LYS A 61 4.35 4.15 -19.79
CA LYS A 61 3.37 5.15 -19.36
C LYS A 61 2.18 4.53 -18.62
N LYS A 62 1.77 3.30 -18.99
CA LYS A 62 0.74 2.54 -18.27
C LYS A 62 1.26 2.03 -16.93
N GLU A 63 2.50 1.52 -16.86
CA GLU A 63 3.13 1.10 -15.62
C GLU A 63 3.27 2.27 -14.63
N ILE A 64 3.68 3.46 -15.08
CA ILE A 64 3.71 4.65 -14.21
C ILE A 64 2.31 5.02 -13.70
N LYS A 65 1.29 4.94 -14.55
CA LYS A 65 -0.11 5.24 -14.18
C LYS A 65 -0.72 4.19 -13.24
N GLU A 66 -0.28 2.93 -13.33
CA GLU A 66 -0.68 1.83 -12.43
C GLU A 66 0.10 1.86 -11.10
N MET A 67 1.38 2.26 -11.11
CA MET A 67 2.19 2.49 -9.90
C MET A 67 1.73 3.73 -9.11
N GLU A 68 1.21 4.76 -9.78
CA GLU A 68 0.52 5.90 -9.15
C GLU A 68 -0.79 5.51 -8.46
N GLY A 69 -1.26 4.26 -8.63
CA GLY A 69 -2.17 3.58 -7.71
C GLY A 69 -3.25 4.48 -7.11
N ASN A 70 -4.19 4.91 -7.93
CA ASN A 70 -5.35 5.76 -7.61
C ASN A 70 -5.28 6.38 -6.19
N GLU A 71 -4.52 7.48 -6.05
CA GLU A 71 -4.40 8.20 -4.80
C GLU A 71 -5.77 8.51 -4.19
N GLU A 72 -6.80 8.73 -5.02
CA GLU A 72 -8.16 8.95 -4.55
C GLU A 72 -8.72 7.74 -3.82
N ILE A 73 -8.49 6.51 -4.28
CA ILE A 73 -8.95 5.30 -3.56
C ILE A 73 -8.21 5.14 -2.24
N LYS A 74 -6.90 5.42 -2.19
CA LYS A 74 -6.11 5.38 -0.96
C LYS A 74 -6.53 6.46 0.03
N ARG A 75 -6.73 7.70 -0.43
CA ARG A 75 -7.23 8.83 0.35
C ARG A 75 -8.67 8.61 0.80
N HIS A 76 -9.53 8.08 -0.06
CA HIS A 76 -10.93 7.78 0.23
C HIS A 76 -11.04 6.68 1.28
N ARG A 77 -10.29 5.58 1.14
CA ARG A 77 -10.21 4.52 2.17
C ARG A 77 -9.71 5.06 3.51
N HIS A 78 -8.68 5.91 3.49
CA HIS A 78 -8.14 6.54 4.70
C HIS A 78 -9.16 7.50 5.34
N SER A 79 -9.86 8.31 4.55
CA SER A 79 -10.90 9.23 5.02
C SER A 79 -12.10 8.49 5.63
N LEU A 80 -12.55 7.41 5.00
CA LEU A 80 -13.61 6.53 5.53
C LEU A 80 -13.20 5.89 6.85
N HIS A 81 -11.95 5.42 6.97
CA HIS A 81 -11.45 4.85 8.24
C HIS A 81 -11.35 5.92 9.35
N GLN A 82 -10.97 7.15 9.01
CA GLN A 82 -10.98 8.26 9.96
C GLN A 82 -12.40 8.65 10.36
N GLU A 83 -13.35 8.64 9.43
CA GLU A 83 -14.75 8.98 9.71
C GLU A 83 -15.41 7.95 10.64
N ILE A 84 -15.19 6.65 10.40
CA ILE A 84 -15.67 5.55 11.26
C ILE A 84 -15.08 5.66 12.68
N GLN A 85 -13.78 5.95 12.80
CA GLN A 85 -13.14 6.15 14.11
C GLN A 85 -13.66 7.42 14.81
N SER A 86 -13.91 8.49 14.05
CA SER A 86 -14.41 9.75 14.60
C SER A 86 -15.88 9.68 15.05
N GLY A 87 -16.73 8.92 14.34
CA GLY A 87 -18.11 8.69 14.72
C GLY A 87 -18.24 7.92 16.03
N SER A 88 -17.40 6.90 16.23
CA SER A 88 -17.31 6.19 17.51
C SER A 88 -16.83 7.10 18.65
N LEU A 89 -15.81 7.93 18.38
CA LEU A 89 -15.27 8.86 19.38
C LEU A 89 -16.33 9.89 19.81
N ALA A 90 -17.06 10.50 18.88
CA ALA A 90 -18.11 11.47 19.21
C ALA A 90 -19.21 10.86 20.09
N VAL A 91 -19.63 9.62 19.79
CA VAL A 91 -20.61 8.89 20.61
C VAL A 91 -20.08 8.61 22.01
N MET A 92 -18.80 8.24 22.14
CA MET A 92 -18.18 7.98 23.44
C MET A 92 -18.05 9.27 24.27
N VAL A 93 -17.65 10.38 23.65
CA VAL A 93 -17.56 11.69 24.32
C VAL A 93 -18.94 12.14 24.78
N LYS A 94 -19.96 12.07 23.92
CA LYS A 94 -21.35 12.42 24.26
C LYS A 94 -21.90 11.62 25.44
N LYS A 95 -21.54 10.34 25.54
CA LYS A 95 -21.96 9.48 26.67
C LYS A 95 -21.18 9.75 27.96
N SER A 96 -20.10 10.53 27.90
CA SER A 96 -19.25 10.75 29.07
C SER A 96 -19.90 11.70 30.06
N SER A 97 -19.75 11.40 31.35
CA SER A 97 -20.22 12.26 32.43
C SER A 97 -19.29 13.45 32.66
N ALA A 98 -17.98 13.28 32.39
CA ALA A 98 -16.97 14.32 32.53
C ALA A 98 -15.78 14.08 31.61
N VAL A 99 -15.11 15.17 31.20
CA VAL A 99 -13.82 15.10 30.50
C VAL A 99 -12.74 15.80 31.31
N ILE A 100 -11.64 15.10 31.60
CA ILE A 100 -10.46 15.65 32.27
C ILE A 100 -9.40 15.94 31.22
N LYS A 101 -8.91 17.18 31.16
CA LYS A 101 -7.87 17.61 30.22
C LYS A 101 -6.54 17.94 30.90
N ASN A 102 -5.46 17.63 30.20
CA ASN A 102 -4.14 18.25 30.31
C ASN A 102 -3.99 19.12 29.05
N PRO A 103 -3.88 20.46 29.16
CA PRO A 103 -3.97 21.38 28.03
C PRO A 103 -3.23 20.90 26.78
N THR A 104 -3.90 20.98 25.64
CA THR A 104 -3.43 20.61 24.29
C THR A 104 -2.82 19.20 24.12
N HIS A 105 -2.67 18.42 25.18
CA HIS A 105 -1.88 17.18 25.18
C HIS A 105 -2.69 15.94 25.51
N LEU A 106 -3.62 15.98 26.47
CA LEU A 106 -4.44 14.81 26.84
C LEU A 106 -5.88 15.21 27.13
N ALA A 107 -6.82 14.37 26.70
CA ALA A 107 -8.21 14.43 27.10
C ALA A 107 -8.72 13.03 27.47
N ILE A 108 -9.35 12.91 28.63
CA ILE A 108 -9.78 11.64 29.21
C ILE A 108 -11.24 11.73 29.55
N CYS A 109 -12.02 10.84 28.95
CA CYS A 109 -13.46 10.79 29.06
C CYS A 109 -13.86 9.76 30.12
N ILE A 110 -14.58 10.21 31.13
CA ILE A 110 -15.07 9.37 32.23
C ILE A 110 -16.58 9.24 32.12
N TYR A 111 -17.04 8.00 32.24
CA TYR A 111 -18.46 7.66 32.34
C TYR A 111 -18.76 7.10 33.72
N TYR A 112 -19.83 7.61 34.31
CA TYR A 112 -20.40 7.08 35.53
C TYR A 112 -21.91 7.22 35.49
N ASN A 113 -22.59 6.13 35.79
CA ASN A 113 -24.04 6.04 35.98
C ASN A 113 -24.29 5.13 37.18
N GLU A 114 -25.04 5.63 38.17
CA GLU A 114 -25.36 4.92 39.42
C GLU A 114 -26.06 3.57 39.17
N ASP A 115 -26.86 3.46 38.11
CA ASP A 115 -27.62 2.25 37.77
C ASP A 115 -26.80 1.21 37.01
N THR A 116 -25.82 1.67 36.21
CA THR A 116 -25.15 0.82 35.21
C THR A 116 -23.71 0.48 35.57
N THR A 117 -23.02 1.36 36.29
CA THR A 117 -21.59 1.22 36.56
C THR A 117 -21.31 1.27 38.06
N PRO A 118 -20.72 0.21 38.65
CA PRO A 118 -20.40 0.19 40.07
C PRO A 118 -19.30 1.21 40.44
N LEU A 119 -18.44 1.55 39.48
CA LEU A 119 -17.41 2.58 39.60
C LEU A 119 -17.32 3.41 38.31
N PRO A 120 -16.82 4.65 38.38
CA PRO A 120 -16.49 5.42 37.20
C PRO A 120 -15.52 4.67 36.29
N LYS A 121 -15.76 4.77 34.98
CA LYS A 121 -15.06 4.01 33.96
C LYS A 121 -14.48 4.96 32.92
N VAL A 122 -13.29 4.67 32.41
CA VAL A 122 -12.75 5.43 31.29
C VAL A 122 -13.32 4.89 29.98
N VAL A 123 -14.02 5.73 29.22
CA VAL A 123 -14.66 5.35 27.95
C VAL A 123 -13.87 5.75 26.72
N ALA A 124 -13.10 6.83 26.80
CA ALA A 124 -12.21 7.27 25.73
C ALA A 124 -11.02 8.06 26.29
N LYS A 125 -9.91 8.03 25.55
CA LYS A 125 -8.72 8.85 25.80
C LYS A 125 -8.17 9.31 24.46
N GLY A 126 -7.61 10.51 24.43
CA GLY A 126 -6.91 11.03 23.25
C GLY A 126 -5.67 11.80 23.66
N ALA A 127 -4.66 11.75 22.81
CA ALA A 127 -3.45 12.56 22.91
C ALA A 127 -3.38 13.58 21.74
N ASP A 128 -2.74 14.71 22.00
CA ASP A 128 -2.47 15.79 21.04
C ASP A 128 -3.70 16.15 20.17
N TYR A 129 -3.68 15.83 18.87
CA TYR A 129 -4.79 16.11 17.95
C TYR A 129 -6.12 15.48 18.39
N GLN A 130 -6.09 14.23 18.89
CA GLN A 130 -7.29 13.58 19.40
C GLN A 130 -7.77 14.24 20.68
N ALA A 131 -6.87 14.74 21.53
CA ALA A 131 -7.25 15.47 22.74
C ALA A 131 -8.02 16.75 22.40
N LEU A 132 -7.51 17.54 21.43
CA LEU A 132 -8.19 18.74 20.94
C LEU A 132 -9.59 18.42 20.40
N LYS A 133 -9.71 17.35 19.60
CA LYS A 133 -10.99 16.94 19.03
C LYS A 133 -11.99 16.45 20.10
N ILE A 134 -11.52 15.75 21.12
CA ILE A 134 -12.37 15.35 22.27
C ILE A 134 -12.88 16.58 23.01
N ILE A 135 -12.01 17.57 23.27
CA ILE A 135 -12.39 18.81 23.95
C ILE A 135 -13.43 19.58 23.12
N GLU A 136 -13.20 19.72 21.81
CA GLU A 136 -14.13 20.39 20.90
C GLU A 136 -15.51 19.70 20.88
N ILE A 137 -15.55 18.36 20.83
CA ILE A 137 -16.81 17.61 20.87
C ILE A 137 -17.49 17.74 22.23
N ALA A 138 -16.73 17.67 23.33
CA ALA A 138 -17.28 17.83 24.68
C ALA A 138 -17.92 19.21 24.86
N GLU A 139 -17.27 20.27 24.37
CA GLU A 139 -17.82 21.63 24.37
C GLU A 139 -19.09 21.74 23.53
N LYS A 140 -19.13 21.10 22.35
CA LYS A 140 -20.33 21.09 21.49
C LYS A 140 -21.51 20.31 22.07
N GLU A 141 -21.24 19.18 22.74
CA GLU A 141 -22.27 18.31 23.34
C GLU A 141 -22.65 18.74 24.76
N GLY A 142 -22.02 19.78 25.33
CA GLY A 142 -22.29 20.28 26.68
C GLY A 142 -21.75 19.38 27.79
N VAL A 143 -20.78 18.52 27.51
CA VAL A 143 -20.13 17.67 28.51
C VAL A 143 -19.12 18.50 29.31
N PRO A 144 -19.14 18.48 30.65
CA PRO A 144 -18.26 19.31 31.46
C PRO A 144 -16.80 18.92 31.29
N VAL A 145 -15.96 19.93 30.98
CA VAL A 145 -14.51 19.78 30.80
C VAL A 145 -13.78 20.39 31.99
N ILE A 146 -13.04 19.57 32.75
CA ILE A 146 -12.25 19.97 33.91
C ILE A 146 -10.76 19.90 33.55
N GLU A 147 -10.04 20.97 33.84
CA GLU A 147 -8.59 20.99 33.71
C GLU A 147 -7.93 20.44 34.97
N ASN A 148 -7.24 19.30 34.85
CA ASN A 148 -6.45 18.72 35.93
C ASN A 148 -5.29 17.91 35.34
N ILE A 149 -4.14 18.56 35.20
CA ILE A 149 -2.92 18.01 34.61
C ILE A 149 -2.44 16.72 35.32
N PRO A 150 -2.25 16.68 36.66
CA PRO A 150 -1.72 15.48 37.32
C PRO A 150 -2.70 14.31 37.23
N LEU A 151 -4.00 14.57 37.38
CA LEU A 151 -5.03 13.54 37.23
C LEU A 151 -5.08 13.00 35.80
N ALA A 152 -5.04 13.87 34.79
CA ALA A 152 -5.00 13.44 33.40
C ALA A 152 -3.78 12.56 33.10
N ARG A 153 -2.58 12.95 33.54
CA ARG A 153 -1.37 12.15 33.32
C ARG A 153 -1.44 10.80 34.03
N GLY A 154 -1.90 10.77 35.28
CA GLY A 154 -2.06 9.54 36.06
C GLY A 154 -3.08 8.60 35.42
N LEU A 155 -4.28 9.11 35.11
CA LEU A 155 -5.32 8.33 34.46
C LEU A 155 -4.83 7.79 33.11
N ASN A 156 -4.14 8.59 32.29
CA ASN A 156 -3.64 8.15 30.99
C ASN A 156 -2.63 6.99 31.10
N LYS A 157 -1.77 7.03 32.13
CA LYS A 157 -0.72 6.03 32.35
C LYS A 157 -1.25 4.74 32.96
N ASP A 158 -2.10 4.83 33.97
CA ASP A 158 -2.38 3.71 34.89
C ASP A 158 -3.68 2.94 34.57
N ILE A 159 -4.54 3.49 33.72
CA ILE A 159 -5.85 2.89 33.38
C ILE A 159 -5.94 2.69 31.87
N ALA A 160 -6.53 1.61 31.37
CA ALA A 160 -6.81 1.47 29.94
C ALA A 160 -8.23 1.99 29.58
N ILE A 161 -8.47 2.23 28.29
CA ILE A 161 -9.83 2.49 27.79
C ILE A 161 -10.69 1.26 28.10
N GLY A 162 -11.89 1.46 28.62
CA GLY A 162 -12.79 0.37 28.97
C GLY A 162 -12.54 -0.24 30.35
N GLN A 163 -11.69 0.36 31.19
CA GLN A 163 -11.44 -0.09 32.56
C GLN A 163 -12.00 0.88 33.61
N TYR A 164 -12.34 0.34 34.78
CA TYR A 164 -12.73 1.12 35.95
C TYR A 164 -11.55 1.87 36.54
N ILE A 165 -11.83 2.99 37.20
CA ILE A 165 -10.81 3.72 37.96
C ILE A 165 -10.23 2.84 39.07
N THR A 166 -8.99 3.12 39.49
CA THR A 166 -8.31 2.43 40.59
C THR A 166 -8.32 3.29 41.86
N PRO A 167 -8.10 2.70 43.06
CA PRO A 167 -8.22 3.41 44.34
C PRO A 167 -7.48 4.76 44.45
N PRO A 168 -6.28 4.95 43.87
CA PRO A 168 -5.58 6.23 43.91
C PRO A 168 -6.37 7.41 43.29
N PHE A 169 -7.29 7.13 42.37
CA PHE A 169 -8.07 8.15 41.67
C PHE A 169 -9.48 8.34 42.21
N PHE A 170 -9.94 7.52 43.17
CA PHE A 170 -11.33 7.53 43.64
C PHE A 170 -11.72 8.89 44.21
N HIS A 171 -10.89 9.45 45.09
CA HIS A 171 -11.17 10.73 45.73
C HIS A 171 -11.33 11.85 44.68
N ALA A 172 -10.32 12.03 43.83
CA ALA A 172 -10.31 13.09 42.82
C ALA A 172 -11.47 12.98 41.83
N ILE A 173 -11.83 11.76 41.40
CA ILE A 173 -12.97 11.54 40.50
C ILE A 173 -14.30 11.76 41.20
N SER A 174 -14.45 11.31 42.44
CA SER A 174 -15.68 11.51 43.21
C SER A 174 -15.99 12.99 43.44
N GLU A 175 -14.95 13.79 43.72
CA GLU A 175 -15.07 15.23 43.90
C GLU A 175 -15.52 15.93 42.61
N ILE A 176 -14.91 15.56 41.47
CA ILE A 176 -15.29 16.08 40.15
C ILE A 176 -16.74 15.71 39.81
N LEU A 177 -17.12 14.45 39.99
CA LEU A 177 -18.49 13.99 39.69
C LEU A 177 -19.52 14.64 40.61
N ALA A 178 -19.21 14.82 41.90
CA ALA A 178 -20.06 15.53 42.83
C ALA A 178 -20.23 17.01 42.43
N MET A 179 -19.14 17.67 42.03
CA MET A 179 -19.16 19.05 41.55
C MET A 179 -20.08 19.21 40.33
N ILE A 180 -20.05 18.26 39.40
CA ILE A 180 -20.91 18.27 38.21
C ILE A 180 -22.37 18.04 38.61
N LYS A 181 -22.64 17.07 39.49
CA LYS A 181 -24.00 16.74 39.95
C LYS A 181 -24.69 17.89 40.69
N ILE A 182 -23.93 18.79 41.31
CA ILE A 182 -24.46 19.98 41.99
C ILE A 182 -24.79 21.11 40.99
N ARG A 183 -24.10 21.13 39.84
CA ARG A 183 -24.10 22.25 38.88
C ARG A 183 -24.99 22.02 37.66
N GLY A 184 -25.48 20.80 37.47
CA GLY A 184 -26.49 20.42 36.48
C GLY A 184 -27.78 20.00 37.16
#